data_AF-A0A9W6BSF3-F1
#
_entry.id   AF-A0A9W6BSF3-F1
#
_cell.length_a   1.000
_cell.length_b   1.000
_cell.length_c   1.000
_cell.angle_alpha   90.00
_cell.angle_beta   90.00
_cell.angle_gamma   90.00
#
_symmetry.space_group_name_H-M   'P 1'
#
loop_
_entity.id
_entity.type
_entity.pdbx_description
1 polymer ?
#
loop_
_entity_poly.entity_id
_entity_poly.type
_entity_poly.pdbx_seq_one_letter_code
_entity_poly.pdbx_strand_id
1 'polypeptide(L)'
;MTTWLDEEWTVLPEHAQLGQAAADAYVRLRRRGEDDMGSVVLAVASELLRPELSAAFRASFTDPFEVSNKLVETVMLRDGCDVCCTSPSDKDRIQRVNEMMMSSSSSSS
;
A
#
# COMPACT_ATOMS: atom_id res chain seq x y z
N MET A 1 -27.20 5.80 17.24
CA MET A 1 -26.54 7.11 17.09
C MET A 1 -25.06 6.80 16.97
N THR A 2 -24.50 6.83 15.76
CA THR A 2 -23.05 6.74 15.57
C THR A 2 -22.42 7.99 16.17
N THR A 3 -21.34 7.80 16.93
CA THR A 3 -20.62 8.90 17.57
C THR A 3 -19.20 8.99 17.06
N TRP A 4 -18.51 10.02 17.53
CA TRP A 4 -17.64 10.90 16.75
C TRP A 4 -16.34 10.30 16.20
N LEU A 5 -16.10 9.02 16.45
CA LEU A 5 -14.88 8.28 16.12
C LEU A 5 -15.19 6.85 15.67
N ASP A 6 -16.44 6.40 15.74
CA ASP A 6 -16.79 4.99 15.52
C ASP A 6 -16.79 4.61 14.00
N GLU A 7 -16.43 5.58 13.16
CA GLU A 7 -16.32 5.61 11.69
C GLU A 7 -14.88 6.00 11.22
N GLU A 8 -13.93 6.19 12.15
CA GLU A 8 -12.69 7.01 12.06
C GLU A 8 -11.65 6.61 11.00
N TRP A 9 -11.63 5.37 10.52
CA TRP A 9 -10.95 5.02 9.26
C TRP A 9 -11.83 4.07 8.47
N THR A 10 -12.77 4.67 7.74
CA THR A 10 -13.63 3.94 6.80
C THR A 10 -12.83 3.45 5.60
N VAL A 11 -13.13 2.23 5.14
CA VAL A 11 -12.65 1.76 3.84
C VAL A 11 -13.31 2.61 2.76
N LEU A 12 -12.54 3.54 2.22
CA LEU A 12 -12.95 4.38 1.11
C LEU A 12 -12.65 3.67 -0.22
N PRO A 13 -13.54 3.74 -1.22
CA PRO A 13 -13.27 3.19 -2.55
C PRO A 13 -12.00 3.81 -3.19
N GLU A 14 -11.68 5.05 -2.83
CA GLU A 14 -10.46 5.75 -3.21
C GLU A 14 -9.19 5.01 -2.79
N HIS A 15 -9.21 4.33 -1.64
CA HIS A 15 -8.05 3.53 -1.18
C HIS A 15 -7.71 2.40 -2.16
N ALA A 16 -8.73 1.78 -2.78
CA ALA A 16 -8.51 0.74 -3.78
C ALA A 16 -7.90 1.32 -5.07
N GLN A 17 -8.39 2.47 -5.52
CA GLN A 17 -7.85 3.18 -6.69
C GLN A 17 -6.39 3.59 -6.46
N LEU A 18 -6.09 4.22 -5.33
CA LEU A 18 -4.74 4.67 -4.97
C LEU A 18 -3.80 3.48 -4.78
N GLY A 19 -4.26 2.43 -4.09
CA GLY A 19 -3.49 1.20 -3.88
C GLY A 19 -3.14 0.50 -5.19
N GLN A 20 -4.10 0.39 -6.11
CA GLN A 20 -3.84 -0.21 -7.43
C GLN A 20 -2.83 0.62 -8.24
N ALA A 21 -3.00 1.95 -8.28
CA ALA A 21 -2.08 2.83 -9.00
C ALA A 21 -0.64 2.74 -8.45
N ALA A 22 -0.50 2.68 -7.11
CA ALA A 22 0.79 2.55 -6.45
C ALA A 22 1.43 1.17 -6.74
N ALA A 23 0.64 0.10 -6.67
CA ALA A 23 1.11 -1.26 -7.00
C ALA A 23 1.58 -1.37 -8.46
N ASP A 24 0.83 -0.81 -9.40
CA ASP A 24 1.19 -0.82 -10.81
C ASP A 24 2.49 -0.03 -11.07
N ALA A 25 2.65 1.13 -10.41
CA ALA A 25 3.89 1.91 -10.48
C ALA A 25 5.07 1.14 -9.90
N TYR A 26 4.91 0.54 -8.71
CA TYR A 26 5.93 -0.29 -8.07
C TYR A 26 6.38 -1.44 -8.97
N VAL A 27 5.45 -2.23 -9.53
CA VAL A 27 5.79 -3.35 -10.42
C VAL A 27 6.55 -2.88 -11.65
N ARG A 28 6.17 -1.74 -12.26
CA ARG A 28 6.90 -1.16 -13.39
C ARG A 28 8.33 -0.77 -13.00
N LEU A 29 8.52 -0.14 -11.83
CA LEU A 29 9.83 0.30 -11.34
C LEU A 29 10.73 -0.89 -11.00
N ARG A 30 10.20 -1.91 -10.30
CA ARG A 30 10.95 -3.14 -10.00
C ARG A 30 11.43 -3.85 -11.25
N ARG A 31 10.62 -3.88 -12.32
CA ARG A 31 11.01 -4.45 -13.62
C ARG A 31 12.13 -3.67 -14.32
N ARG A 32 12.37 -2.41 -13.95
CA ARG A 32 13.47 -1.58 -14.44
C ARG A 32 14.77 -1.78 -13.66
N GLY A 33 14.75 -2.57 -12.58
CA GLY A 33 15.92 -2.85 -11.74
C GLY A 33 16.17 -1.82 -10.64
N GLU A 34 15.15 -1.03 -10.25
CA GLU A 34 15.26 -0.14 -9.09
C GLU A 34 15.14 -0.95 -7.78
N ASP A 35 16.25 -1.10 -7.06
CA ASP A 35 16.36 -1.92 -5.85
C ASP A 35 16.47 -1.12 -4.55
N ASP A 36 16.78 0.17 -4.60
CA ASP A 36 16.83 1.01 -3.41
C ASP A 36 15.40 1.41 -2.97
N MET A 37 14.98 0.94 -1.81
CA MET A 37 13.61 1.14 -1.33
C MET A 37 13.25 2.62 -1.14
N GLY A 38 14.21 3.46 -0.72
CA GLY A 38 13.99 4.91 -0.60
C GLY A 38 13.73 5.56 -1.96
N SER A 39 14.53 5.19 -2.96
CA SER A 39 14.34 5.63 -4.35
C SER A 39 13.01 5.12 -4.93
N VAL A 40 12.61 3.88 -4.61
CA VAL A 40 11.31 3.34 -4.98
C VAL A 40 10.16 4.17 -4.38
N VAL A 41 10.23 4.55 -3.09
CA VAL A 41 9.19 5.41 -2.47
C VAL A 41 9.03 6.71 -3.25
N LEU A 42 10.12 7.42 -3.52
CA LEU A 42 10.08 8.70 -4.22
C LEU A 42 9.61 8.55 -5.68
N ALA A 43 10.05 7.50 -6.37
CA ALA A 43 9.64 7.21 -7.74
C ALA A 43 8.15 6.86 -7.84
N VAL A 44 7.62 6.05 -6.91
CA VAL A 44 6.19 5.75 -6.85
C VAL A 44 5.40 7.03 -6.51
N ALA A 45 5.84 7.81 -5.52
CA ALA A 45 5.16 9.06 -5.15
C ALA A 45 5.09 10.04 -6.33
N SER A 46 6.15 10.12 -7.12
CA SER A 46 6.19 10.93 -8.33
C SER A 46 5.20 10.44 -9.39
N GLU A 47 5.07 9.12 -9.60
CA GLU A 47 4.08 8.55 -10.52
C GLU A 47 2.62 8.81 -10.09
N LEU A 48 2.40 8.95 -8.77
CA LEU A 48 1.09 9.20 -8.17
C LEU A 48 0.66 10.69 -8.22
N LEU A 49 1.57 11.63 -8.53
CA LEU A 49 1.24 13.06 -8.71
C LEU A 49 0.39 13.36 -9.96
N ARG A 50 -0.09 12.34 -10.66
CA ARG A 50 -0.90 12.48 -11.87
C ARG A 50 -2.27 13.12 -11.57
N PRO A 51 -2.78 14.02 -12.43
CA PRO A 51 -4.01 14.78 -12.16
C PRO A 51 -5.25 13.91 -11.89
N GLU A 52 -5.32 12.72 -12.49
CA GLU A 52 -6.45 11.80 -12.39
C GLU A 52 -6.63 11.24 -10.97
N LEU A 53 -5.59 11.25 -10.14
CA LEU A 53 -5.64 10.78 -8.75
C LEU A 53 -5.90 11.90 -7.74
N SER A 54 -5.85 13.17 -8.16
CA SER A 54 -6.01 14.32 -7.26
C SER A 54 -7.34 14.29 -6.50
N ALA A 55 -8.42 13.84 -7.15
CA ALA A 55 -9.72 13.71 -6.50
C ALA A 55 -9.74 12.62 -5.42
N ALA A 56 -9.09 11.48 -5.69
CA ALA A 56 -9.01 10.38 -4.74
C ALA A 56 -8.20 10.78 -3.49
N PHE A 57 -7.02 11.39 -3.67
CA PHE A 57 -6.19 11.86 -2.56
C PHE A 57 -6.91 12.87 -1.66
N ARG A 58 -7.64 13.82 -2.26
CA ARG A 58 -8.41 14.81 -1.50
C ARG A 58 -9.55 14.15 -0.71
N ALA A 59 -10.21 13.15 -1.28
CA ALA A 59 -11.32 12.45 -0.63
C ALA A 59 -10.85 11.49 0.47
N SER A 60 -9.68 10.86 0.31
CA SER A 60 -9.09 9.97 1.31
C SER A 60 -8.28 10.68 2.39
N PHE A 61 -8.04 11.99 2.26
CA PHE A 61 -7.17 12.75 3.16
C PHE A 61 -5.77 12.15 3.30
N THR A 62 -5.24 11.57 2.23
CA THR A 62 -3.89 11.02 2.15
C THR A 62 -3.07 11.75 1.10
N ASP A 63 -1.75 11.56 1.11
CA ASP A 63 -0.86 12.08 0.08
C ASP A 63 -0.05 11.00 -0.69
N PRO A 64 0.53 11.35 -1.86
CA PRO A 64 1.31 10.41 -2.67
C PRO A 64 2.50 9.77 -1.95
N PHE A 65 3.17 10.52 -1.07
CA PHE A 65 4.31 10.03 -0.31
C PHE A 65 3.85 9.03 0.76
N GLU A 66 2.79 9.34 1.51
CA GLU A 66 2.21 8.44 2.51
C GLU A 66 1.81 7.09 1.89
N VAL A 67 1.08 7.12 0.77
CA VAL A 67 0.66 5.90 0.06
C VAL A 67 1.86 5.10 -0.44
N SER A 68 2.87 5.77 -1.00
CA SER A 68 4.07 5.13 -1.52
C SER A 68 4.92 4.51 -0.42
N ASN A 69 5.09 5.23 0.69
CA ASN A 69 5.81 4.76 1.86
C ASN A 69 5.11 3.53 2.45
N LYS A 70 3.79 3.58 2.62
CA LYS A 70 3.03 2.45 3.17
C LYS A 70 3.07 1.21 2.28
N LEU A 71 3.10 1.39 0.95
CA LEU A 71 3.29 0.32 -0.01
C LEU A 71 4.66 -0.36 0.19
N VAL A 72 5.74 0.43 0.22
CA VAL A 72 7.10 -0.10 0.36
C VAL A 72 7.30 -0.77 1.72
N GLU A 73 6.80 -0.18 2.81
CA GLU A 73 6.76 -0.82 4.12
C GLU A 73 6.06 -2.20 4.08
N THR A 74 4.91 -2.28 3.40
CA THR A 74 4.17 -3.54 3.27
C THR A 74 4.98 -4.60 2.53
N VAL A 75 5.72 -4.21 1.48
CA VAL A 75 6.61 -5.14 0.76
C VAL A 75 7.78 -5.57 1.63
N MET A 76 8.46 -4.61 2.27
CA MET A 76 9.60 -4.89 3.15
C MET A 76 9.23 -5.82 4.30
N LEU A 77 8.08 -5.59 4.95
CA LEU A 77 7.58 -6.48 6.00
C LEU A 77 7.27 -7.89 5.47
N ARG A 78 6.77 -8.02 4.24
CA ARG A 78 6.55 -9.32 3.60
C ARG A 78 7.87 -10.06 3.35
N ASP A 79 8.92 -9.34 3.02
CA ASP A 79 10.28 -9.87 2.85
C ASP A 79 10.99 -10.15 4.18
N GLY A 80 10.31 -9.91 5.31
CA GLY A 80 10.82 -10.17 6.65
C GLY A 80 11.71 -9.05 7.20
N CYS A 81 11.74 -7.88 6.56
CA CYS A 81 12.44 -6.72 7.09
C CYS A 81 11.64 -6.08 8.24
N ASP A 82 12.36 -5.61 9.26
CA ASP A 82 11.79 -4.72 10.27
C ASP A 82 11.74 -3.30 9.71
N VAL A 83 10.59 -2.63 9.83
CA VAL A 83 10.40 -1.25 9.39
C VAL A 83 9.86 -0.42 10.54
N CYS A 84 10.33 0.82 10.65
CA CYS A 84 9.94 1.71 11.73
C CYS A 84 8.47 2.11 11.61
N CYS A 85 7.86 2.52 12.72
CA CYS A 85 6.50 3.11 12.75
C CYS A 85 5.37 2.18 12.27
N THR A 86 5.53 0.86 12.38
CA THR A 86 4.45 -0.10 12.08
C THR A 86 3.52 -0.35 13.24
N SER A 87 2.24 -0.55 12.93
CA SER A 87 1.24 -0.96 13.90
C SER A 87 1.17 -2.49 14.01
N PRO A 88 0.71 -3.06 15.13
CA PRO A 88 0.38 -4.49 15.23
C PRO A 88 -0.56 -4.95 14.11
N SER A 89 -1.53 -4.10 13.73
CA SER A 89 -2.48 -4.35 12.64
C SER A 89 -1.82 -4.56 11.28
N ASP A 90 -0.66 -3.94 11.03
CA ASP A 90 0.10 -4.13 9.79
C ASP A 90 0.70 -5.53 9.70
N LYS A 91 1.22 -6.05 10.82
CA LYS A 91 1.78 -7.40 10.92
C LYS A 91 0.70 -8.45 10.73
N ASP A 92 -0.45 -8.27 11.38
CA ASP A 92 -1.61 -9.15 11.23
C ASP A 92 -2.13 -9.16 9.78
N ARG A 93 -2.13 -8.00 9.11
CA ARG A 93 -2.55 -7.88 7.71
C ARG A 93 -1.65 -8.70 6.79
N ILE A 94 -0.34 -8.65 7.01
CA ILE A 94 0.63 -9.39 6.20
C ILE A 94 0.50 -10.89 6.42
N GLN A 95 0.30 -11.32 7.67
CA GLN A 95 0.01 -12.71 7.97
C GLN A 95 -1.21 -13.23 7.20
N ARG A 96 -2.34 -12.49 7.23
CA ARG A 96 -3.54 -12.86 6.47
C ARG A 96 -3.28 -12.97 4.96
N VAL A 97 -2.53 -12.02 4.39
CA VAL A 97 -2.16 -12.06 2.96
C VAL A 97 -1.32 -13.29 2.63
N ASN A 98 -0.34 -13.62 3.48
CA ASN A 98 0.51 -14.79 3.29
C ASN A 98 -0.31 -16.09 3.35
N GLU A 99 -1.25 -16.21 4.30
CA GLU A 99 -2.18 -17.34 4.41
C GLU A 99 -3.09 -17.48 3.17
N MET A 100 -3.64 -16.36 2.67
CA MET A 100 -4.45 -16.35 1.44
C MET A 100 -3.64 -16.80 0.21
N MET A 101 -2.38 -16.38 0.07
CA MET A 101 -1.51 -16.79 -1.03
C MET A 101 -1.12 -18.28 -0.94
N MET A 102 -0.85 -18.79 0.27
CA MET A 102 -0.57 -20.21 0.50
C MET A 102 -1.77 -21.11 0.16
N SER A 103 -2.99 -20.70 0.55
CA SER A 103 -4.23 -21.41 0.24
C SER A 103 -4.53 -21.45 -1.27
N SER A 104 -4.31 -20.33 -1.96
CA SER A 104 -4.49 -20.23 -3.42
C SER A 104 -3.50 -21.10 -4.20
N SER A 105 -2.28 -21.28 -3.66
CA SER A 105 -1.25 -22.15 -4.25
C SER A 105 -1.53 -23.63 -4.03
N SER A 106 -2.25 -23.98 -2.96
CA SER A 106 -2.63 -25.36 -2.59
C SER A 106 -3.87 -25.85 -3.34
N SER A 107 -4.66 -24.95 -3.92
CA SER A 107 -5.90 -25.26 -4.65
C SER A 107 -5.68 -25.46 -6.16
N SER A 108 -4.44 -25.27 -6.63
CA SER A 108 -4.05 -25.38 -8.04
C SER A 108 -3.17 -26.62 -8.32
N SER A 109 -3.18 -27.61 -7.42
CA SER A 109 -2.46 -28.89 -7.54
C SER A 109 -3.43 -30.06 -7.73
#